data_AF-A0A1T5G7C8-F1
#
_entry.id   AF-A0A1T5G7C8-F1
#
_cell.length_a   1.000
_cell.length_b   1.000
_cell.length_c   1.000
_cell.angle_alpha   90.00
_cell.angle_beta   90.00
_cell.angle_gamma   90.00
#
_symmetry.space_group_name_H-M   'P 1'
#
loop_
_entity.id
_entity.type
_entity.pdbx_description
1 polymer ?
#
loop_
_entity_poly.entity_id
_entity_poly.type
_entity_poly.pdbx_seq_one_letter_code
_entity_poly.pdbx_strand_id
1 'polypeptide(L)'
;MSGKIWMYSDQIDDWDVLFAQKAFITYREGCDYYDLTSKVMIRLAQEAGAVYKIGNRCVRIRRDVFEAYLREKYRKDLVDESKNRLSGCNDVHSGTREGKEKISKESGEEHRYI
;
A
#
# COMPACT_ATOMS: atom_id res chain seq x y z
N MET A 1 5.32 -18.79 -4.93
CA MET A 1 6.46 -17.85 -4.95
C MET A 1 5.89 -16.56 -5.51
N SER A 2 5.61 -15.57 -4.66
CA SER A 2 5.02 -14.31 -5.13
C SER A 2 6.15 -13.35 -5.44
N GLY A 3 6.46 -13.15 -6.72
CA GLY A 3 7.50 -12.23 -7.17
C GLY A 3 7.13 -10.80 -6.82
N LYS A 4 7.69 -10.34 -5.70
CA LYS A 4 7.56 -8.99 -5.14
C LYS A 4 8.78 -8.73 -4.28
N ILE A 5 9.96 -8.65 -4.91
CA ILE A 5 11.25 -8.45 -4.21
C ILE A 5 11.24 -7.26 -3.22
N TRP A 6 10.33 -6.31 -3.41
CA TRP A 6 10.14 -5.14 -2.56
C TRP A 6 9.08 -5.26 -1.46
N MET A 7 8.27 -6.31 -1.47
CA MET A 7 7.24 -6.53 -0.44
C MET A 7 7.70 -7.43 0.69
N TYR A 8 8.64 -8.35 0.43
CA TYR A 8 9.09 -9.34 1.41
C TYR A 8 10.63 -9.43 1.41
N SER A 9 11.27 -8.50 2.11
CA SER A 9 12.75 -8.40 2.16
C SER A 9 13.41 -9.60 2.83
N ASP A 10 12.68 -10.31 3.67
CA ASP A 10 13.11 -11.46 4.46
C ASP A 10 13.02 -12.79 3.70
N GLN A 11 12.36 -12.81 2.53
CA GLN A 11 12.03 -14.03 1.77
C GLN A 11 12.48 -13.98 0.31
N ILE A 12 13.65 -13.37 0.04
CA ILE A 12 14.21 -13.30 -1.31
C ILE A 12 14.74 -14.68 -1.71
N ASP A 13 14.24 -15.24 -2.80
CA ASP A 13 14.72 -16.49 -3.39
C ASP A 13 15.65 -16.27 -4.59
N ASP A 14 16.30 -17.33 -5.09
CA ASP A 14 17.20 -17.24 -6.25
C ASP A 14 16.47 -16.74 -7.50
N TRP A 15 15.17 -16.99 -7.59
CA TRP A 15 14.35 -16.61 -8.73
C TRP A 15 14.12 -15.09 -8.75
N ASP A 16 13.89 -14.49 -7.58
CA ASP A 16 13.85 -13.04 -7.37
C ASP A 16 15.16 -12.36 -7.77
N VAL A 17 16.31 -12.92 -7.36
CA VAL A 17 17.62 -12.37 -7.73
C VAL A 17 17.82 -12.39 -9.24
N LEU A 18 17.49 -13.51 -9.90
CA LEU A 18 17.58 -13.64 -11.35
C LEU A 18 16.63 -12.67 -12.07
N PHE A 19 15.42 -12.48 -11.55
CA PHE A 19 14.47 -11.53 -12.11
C PHE A 19 14.95 -10.08 -11.96
N ALA A 20 15.55 -9.76 -10.80
CA ALA A 20 16.13 -8.47 -10.50
C ALA A 20 17.42 -8.13 -11.29
N GLN A 21 17.95 -9.07 -12.08
CA GLN A 21 19.03 -8.80 -13.03
C GLN A 21 18.51 -8.49 -14.45
N LYS A 22 17.24 -8.80 -14.76
CA LYS A 22 16.67 -8.58 -16.10
C LYS A 22 16.32 -7.11 -16.32
N ALA A 23 16.81 -6.51 -17.41
CA ALA A 23 16.39 -5.17 -17.83
C ALA A 23 15.03 -5.20 -18.55
N PHE A 24 14.79 -6.25 -19.34
CA PHE A 24 13.57 -6.45 -20.10
C PHE A 24 12.94 -7.79 -19.76
N ILE A 25 11.62 -7.79 -19.64
CA ILE A 25 10.83 -9.00 -19.38
C ILE A 25 9.74 -9.17 -20.44
N THR A 26 9.33 -10.41 -20.65
CA THR A 26 8.14 -10.72 -21.44
C THR A 26 6.86 -10.54 -20.61
N TYR A 27 5.70 -10.42 -21.28
CA TYR A 27 4.42 -10.41 -20.58
C TYR A 27 4.22 -11.67 -19.74
N ARG A 28 4.59 -12.84 -20.28
CA ARG A 28 4.43 -14.12 -19.58
C ARG A 28 5.26 -14.16 -18.30
N GLU A 29 6.56 -13.88 -18.39
CA GLU A 29 7.44 -13.82 -17.22
C GLU A 29 6.95 -12.80 -16.18
N GLY A 30 6.44 -11.65 -16.62
CA GLY A 30 5.88 -10.67 -15.70
C GLY A 30 4.58 -11.12 -15.04
N CYS A 31 3.71 -11.84 -15.77
CA CYS A 31 2.49 -12.41 -15.18
C CYS A 31 2.82 -13.46 -14.14
N ASP A 32 3.75 -14.35 -14.46
CA ASP A 32 4.21 -15.42 -13.58
C ASP A 32 4.95 -14.86 -12.35
N TYR A 33 5.73 -13.78 -12.52
CA TYR A 33 6.46 -13.15 -11.42
C TYR A 33 5.54 -12.35 -10.50
N TYR A 34 4.78 -11.40 -11.05
CA TYR A 34 3.96 -10.49 -10.23
C TYR A 34 2.62 -11.09 -9.79
N ASP A 35 2.33 -12.34 -10.15
CA ASP A 35 1.03 -13.00 -9.98
C ASP A 35 -0.13 -12.14 -10.54
N LEU A 36 0.08 -11.59 -11.74
CA LEU A 36 -0.89 -10.74 -12.42
C LEU A 36 -1.51 -11.46 -13.63
N THR A 37 -2.82 -11.26 -13.83
CA THR A 37 -3.46 -11.69 -15.08
C THR A 37 -2.90 -10.90 -16.26
N SER A 38 -2.74 -11.54 -17.42
CA SER A 38 -2.23 -10.91 -18.65
C SER A 38 -2.89 -9.58 -18.99
N LYS A 39 -4.22 -9.48 -18.83
CA LYS A 39 -4.96 -8.23 -19.08
C LYS A 39 -4.54 -7.10 -18.13
N VAL A 40 -4.35 -7.42 -16.86
CA VAL A 40 -3.90 -6.45 -15.84
C VAL A 40 -2.45 -6.05 -16.10
N MET A 41 -1.58 -7.01 -16.42
CA MET A 41 -0.18 -6.75 -16.76
C MET A 41 -0.05 -5.78 -17.94
N ILE A 42 -0.81 -6.02 -19.02
CA ILE A 42 -0.82 -5.13 -20.19
C ILE A 42 -1.28 -3.73 -19.81
N ARG A 43 -2.39 -3.62 -19.08
CA ARG A 43 -2.92 -2.32 -18.64
C ARG A 43 -1.91 -1.55 -17.81
N LEU A 44 -1.33 -2.19 -16.80
CA LEU A 44 -0.36 -1.53 -15.90
C LEU A 44 0.93 -1.17 -16.65
N ALA A 45 1.40 -2.02 -17.57
CA ALA A 45 2.60 -1.73 -18.35
C ALA A 45 2.40 -0.53 -19.30
N GLN A 46 1.19 -0.39 -19.86
CA GLN A 46 0.78 0.76 -20.66
C GLN A 46 0.66 2.03 -19.80
N GLU A 47 -0.02 1.96 -18.66
CA GLU A 47 -0.12 3.07 -17.69
C GLU A 47 1.26 3.55 -17.22
N ALA A 48 2.18 2.61 -16.98
CA ALA A 48 3.55 2.91 -16.56
C ALA A 48 4.45 3.47 -17.68
N GLY A 49 4.03 3.38 -18.95
CA GLY A 49 4.92 3.70 -20.08
C GLY A 49 6.13 2.75 -20.19
N ALA A 50 6.02 1.54 -19.64
CA ALA A 50 7.09 0.55 -19.59
C ALA A 50 7.17 -0.34 -20.85
N VAL A 51 6.21 -0.20 -21.77
CA VAL A 51 6.15 -0.99 -23.00
C VAL A 51 7.26 -0.59 -23.97
N TYR A 52 8.11 -1.54 -24.31
CA TYR A 52 9.19 -1.40 -25.28
C TYR A 52 8.91 -2.29 -26.51
N LYS A 53 8.88 -1.69 -27.69
CA LYS A 53 8.63 -2.39 -28.95
C LYS A 53 9.96 -2.67 -29.64
N ILE A 54 10.21 -3.93 -29.96
CA ILE A 54 11.34 -4.39 -30.77
C ILE A 54 10.77 -4.78 -32.14
N GLY A 55 10.93 -3.88 -33.10
CA GLY A 55 10.29 -4.00 -34.41
C GLY A 55 8.76 -4.02 -34.31
N ASN A 56 8.11 -4.72 -35.23
CA ASN A 56 6.64 -4.69 -35.36
C ASN A 56 5.92 -5.78 -34.57
N ARG A 57 6.63 -6.83 -34.11
CA ARG A 57 6.00 -8.05 -33.56
C ARG A 57 6.46 -8.42 -32.15
N CYS A 58 7.59 -7.90 -31.68
CA CYS A 58 8.10 -8.24 -30.36
C CYS A 58 7.86 -7.07 -29.40
N VAL A 59 7.16 -7.35 -28.30
CA VAL A 59 6.94 -6.40 -27.21
C VAL A 59 7.59 -6.93 -25.94
N ARG A 60 8.30 -6.05 -25.26
CA ARG A 60 8.97 -6.27 -23.97
C ARG A 60 8.54 -5.20 -22.99
N ILE A 61 8.76 -5.46 -21.71
CA ILE A 61 8.47 -4.52 -20.64
C ILE A 61 9.81 -4.16 -20.00
N ARG A 62 10.07 -2.86 -19.85
CA ARG A 62 11.18 -2.33 -19.05
C ARG A 62 10.86 -2.56 -17.58
N ARG A 63 11.64 -3.45 -16.95
CA ARG A 63 11.34 -3.93 -15.59
C ARG A 63 11.48 -2.83 -14.55
N ASP A 64 12.54 -2.02 -14.65
CA ASP A 64 12.83 -0.87 -13.80
C ASP A 64 11.67 0.15 -13.73
N VAL A 65 11.20 0.60 -14.88
CA VAL A 65 10.11 1.59 -14.99
C VAL A 65 8.80 1.00 -14.47
N PHE A 66 8.53 -0.26 -14.82
CA PHE A 66 7.32 -0.95 -14.39
C PHE A 66 7.28 -1.17 -12.87
N GLU A 67 8.40 -1.63 -12.30
CA GLU A 67 8.57 -1.85 -10.87
C GLU A 67 8.43 -0.55 -10.07
N ALA A 68 9.04 0.55 -10.54
CA ALA A 68 8.88 1.86 -9.93
C ALA A 68 7.41 2.30 -9.89
N TYR A 69 6.67 2.09 -10.99
CA TYR A 69 5.24 2.38 -11.06
C TYR A 69 4.43 1.55 -10.06
N LEU A 70 4.69 0.25 -9.96
CA LEU A 70 4.01 -0.62 -8.99
C LEU A 70 4.28 -0.14 -7.56
N ARG A 71 5.53 0.16 -7.21
CA ARG A 71 5.90 0.65 -5.87
C ARG A 71 5.20 1.96 -5.51
N GLU A 72 5.06 2.88 -6.45
CA GLU A 72 4.29 4.12 -6.25
C GLU A 72 2.81 3.83 -6.02
N LYS A 73 2.23 2.92 -6.82
CA LYS A 73 0.82 2.56 -6.70
C LYS A 73 0.49 1.93 -5.34
N TYR A 74 1.29 0.97 -4.90
CA TYR A 74 1.13 0.37 -3.56
C TYR A 74 1.29 1.38 -2.42
N ARG A 75 2.20 2.35 -2.55
CA ARG A 75 2.33 3.42 -1.54
C ARG A 75 1.09 4.31 -1.48
N LYS A 76 0.51 4.66 -2.63
CA LYS A 76 -0.74 5.43 -2.68
C LYS A 76 -1.90 4.67 -2.05
N ASP A 77 -2.06 3.39 -2.40
CA ASP A 77 -3.12 2.55 -1.86
C ASP A 77 -3.06 2.47 -0.32
N LEU A 78 -1.85 2.38 0.26
CA LEU A 78 -1.65 2.43 1.72
C LEU A 78 -2.01 3.78 2.35
N VAL A 79 -1.65 4.88 1.70
CA VAL A 79 -1.94 6.23 2.17
C VAL A 79 -3.44 6.52 2.10
N ASP A 80 -4.11 6.11 1.03
CA ASP A 80 -5.54 6.32 0.84
C ASP A 80 -6.34 5.48 1.83
N GLU A 81 -5.92 4.24 2.11
CA GLU A 81 -6.49 3.42 3.20
C GLU A 81 -6.34 4.12 4.56
N SER A 82 -5.18 4.72 4.84
CA SER A 82 -4.91 5.44 6.08
C SER A 82 -5.79 6.70 6.22
N LYS A 83 -6.01 7.44 5.14
CA LYS A 83 -6.90 8.62 5.11
C LYS A 83 -8.37 8.23 5.25
N ASN A 84 -8.79 7.14 4.63
CA ASN A 84 -10.16 6.63 4.75
C ASN A 84 -10.50 6.29 6.20
N ARG A 85 -9.56 5.69 6.94
CA ARG A 85 -9.73 5.40 8.37
C ARG A 85 -9.81 6.65 9.25
N LEU A 86 -9.09 7.73 8.90
CA LEU A 86 -9.12 9.00 9.64
C LEU A 86 -10.34 9.88 9.28
N SER A 87 -10.93 9.69 8.11
CA SER A 87 -12.12 10.41 7.64
C SER A 87 -13.42 10.04 8.40
N GLY A 88 -13.42 9.01 9.23
CA GLY A 88 -14.59 8.51 9.95
C GLY A 88 -14.93 9.21 11.28
N CYS A 89 -14.19 10.24 11.68
CA CYS A 89 -14.42 10.93 12.96
C CYS A 89 -14.79 12.40 12.74
N ASN A 90 -15.96 12.66 12.17
CA ASN A 90 -16.61 13.98 12.22
C ASN A 90 -18.13 13.82 12.38
N ASP A 91 -18.57 13.17 13.45
CA ASP A 91 -19.94 13.33 13.97
C ASP A 91 -19.84 13.71 15.46
N VAL A 92 -19.37 14.94 15.70
CA VAL A 92 -19.57 15.62 16.98
C VAL A 92 -21.06 15.93 17.06
N HIS A 93 -21.82 15.05 17.72
CA HIS A 93 -23.20 15.36 18.09
C HIS A 93 -23.18 16.61 18.97
N SER A 94 -23.71 17.71 18.43
CA SER A 94 -23.89 18.98 19.11
C SER A 94 -24.82 18.78 20.30
N GLY A 95 -24.24 18.61 21.49
CA GLY A 95 -24.95 18.53 22.75
C GLY A 95 -25.52 19.90 23.13
N THR A 96 -26.81 20.10 22.86
CA THR A 96 -27.61 21.12 23.55
C THR A 96 -28.33 20.44 24.70
N ARG A 97 -28.03 20.82 25.94
CA ARG A 97 -29.00 21.11 27.02
C ARG A 97 -28.31 21.41 28.36
N GLU A 98 -28.43 22.68 28.72
CA GLU A 98 -28.86 23.22 30.02
C GLU A 98 -28.19 22.69 31.29
N GLY A 99 -27.45 23.60 31.93
CA GLY A 99 -26.87 23.39 33.24
C GLY A 99 -27.87 23.43 34.39
N LYS A 100 -27.44 22.85 35.52
CA LYS A 100 -27.71 23.35 36.87
C LYS A 100 -26.48 23.10 37.74
N GLU A 101 -25.89 24.18 38.23
CA GLU A 101 -25.01 24.20 39.40
C GLU A 101 -25.72 23.57 40.61
N LYS A 102 -25.00 22.81 41.44
CA LYS A 102 -25.00 22.99 42.91
C LYS A 102 -23.64 22.58 43.50
N ILE A 103 -23.05 23.53 44.20
CA ILE A 103 -21.83 23.47 45.03
C ILE A 103 -22.20 23.04 46.45
N SER A 104 -21.37 22.21 47.10
CA SER A 104 -21.03 22.20 48.55
C SER A 104 -20.03 21.05 48.79
N LYS A 105 -18.74 21.29 49.03
CA LYS A 105 -17.97 21.74 50.22
C LYS A 105 -17.75 20.66 51.32
N GLU A 106 -16.44 20.43 51.58
CA GLU A 106 -15.76 20.01 52.84
C GLU A 106 -16.12 18.61 53.40
N SER A 107 -15.24 17.77 53.96
CA SER A 107 -13.97 17.94 54.71
C SER A 107 -13.39 16.55 55.08
N GLY A 108 -12.07 16.48 55.37
CA GLY A 108 -11.43 15.53 56.32
C GLY A 108 -11.12 14.12 55.79
N GLU A 109 -9.86 13.75 55.57
CA GLU A 109 -8.84 13.30 56.54
C GLU A 109 -8.71 11.75 56.57
N GLU A 110 -7.53 11.28 56.16
CA GLU A 110 -6.70 10.15 56.65
C GLU A 110 -7.40 8.81 57.03
N HIS A 111 -6.94 7.64 56.59
CA HIS A 111 -5.72 7.02 57.12
C HIS A 111 -5.24 5.80 56.32
N ARG A 112 -3.93 5.60 56.46
CA ARG A 112 -3.04 4.54 55.98
C ARG A 112 -3.46 3.11 56.38
N TYR A 113 -3.06 2.16 55.52
CA TYR A 113 -2.47 0.84 55.79
C TYR A 113 -2.58 0.29 57.22
N ILE A 114 -3.22 -0.88 57.37
CA ILE A 114 -2.56 -2.16 57.70
C ILE A 114 -3.26 -3.26 56.91
#